data_AF-A0A2S8Z511-F1
#
_entry.id   AF-A0A2S8Z511-F1
#
_cell.length_a   1.000
_cell.length_b   1.000
_cell.length_c   1.000
_cell.angle_alpha   90.00
_cell.angle_beta   90.00
_cell.angle_gamma   90.00
#
_symmetry.space_group_name_H-M   'P 1'
#
loop_
_entity.id
_entity.type
_entity.pdbx_description
1 polymer ?
#
loop_
_entity_poly.entity_id
_entity_poly.type
_entity_poly.pdbx_seq_one_letter_code
_entity_poly.pdbx_strand_id
1 'polypeptide(L)'
;MDARARRSRERLRDAVLNLAGRTPVVDISVSAICSAAGVTRDTFYRHAEGPVQLLADALSAEIDEAMEILPQTDAIGDGERALLEHVQRRASIYRGAMHPLLAAPIRSNLEESIRSGLVLWADLHPQIVPAAFEDPSAMRIAVAYAAAGTVGAIEEWLRSDDDDIERAVRLILAASPEWWLR
;
A
#
# COMPACT_ATOMS: atom_id res chain seq x y z
N MET A 1 -13.09 18.70 10.64
CA MET A 1 -13.17 17.33 11.21
C MET A 1 -13.04 17.45 12.72
N ASP A 2 -13.98 16.91 13.52
CA ASP A 2 -13.98 17.00 15.00
C ASP A 2 -12.74 16.27 15.59
N ALA A 3 -12.06 16.90 16.55
CA ALA A 3 -10.91 16.32 17.28
C ALA A 3 -11.25 14.98 17.96
N ARG A 4 -12.54 14.71 18.24
CA ARG A 4 -13.00 13.42 18.72
C ARG A 4 -12.98 12.34 17.63
N ALA A 5 -13.42 12.66 16.42
CA ALA A 5 -13.45 11.73 15.29
C ALA A 5 -12.04 11.33 14.82
N ARG A 6 -11.08 12.26 14.90
CA ARG A 6 -9.67 11.96 14.61
C ARG A 6 -9.06 11.00 15.63
N ARG A 7 -9.28 11.26 16.93
CA ARG A 7 -8.82 10.36 18.00
C ARG A 7 -9.43 8.97 17.93
N SER A 8 -10.72 8.83 17.56
CA SER A 8 -11.31 7.50 17.38
C SER A 8 -10.73 6.78 16.16
N ARG A 9 -10.46 7.49 15.06
CA ARG A 9 -9.80 6.91 13.88
C ARG A 9 -8.40 6.41 14.19
N GLU A 10 -7.58 7.19 14.89
CA GLU A 10 -6.23 6.80 15.32
C GLU A 10 -6.26 5.55 16.21
N ARG A 11 -7.12 5.52 17.24
CA ARG A 11 -7.27 4.35 18.13
C ARG A 11 -7.72 3.09 17.40
N LEU A 12 -8.59 3.23 16.39
CA LEU A 12 -9.04 2.12 15.54
C LEU A 12 -7.91 1.60 14.63
N ARG A 13 -7.14 2.51 14.02
CA ARG A 13 -5.94 2.20 13.21
C ARG A 13 -4.94 1.40 14.04
N ASP A 14 -4.59 1.89 15.22
CA ASP A 14 -3.63 1.23 16.11
C ASP A 14 -4.11 -0.15 16.55
N ALA A 15 -5.39 -0.28 16.90
CA ALA A 15 -5.98 -1.54 17.34
C ALA A 15 -5.97 -2.60 16.23
N VAL A 16 -6.36 -2.23 14.99
CA VAL A 16 -6.39 -3.20 13.88
C VAL A 16 -4.98 -3.65 13.49
N LEU A 17 -4.01 -2.73 13.45
CA LEU A 17 -2.61 -3.06 13.12
C LEU A 17 -1.99 -3.98 14.18
N ASN A 18 -2.26 -3.73 15.47
CA ASN A 18 -1.77 -4.57 16.55
C ASN A 18 -2.31 -6.00 16.48
N LEU A 19 -3.64 -6.13 16.29
CA LEU A 19 -4.30 -7.42 16.19
C LEU A 19 -3.86 -8.19 14.93
N ALA A 20 -3.78 -7.50 13.78
CA ALA A 20 -3.37 -8.10 12.51
C ALA A 20 -1.91 -8.57 12.53
N GLY A 21 -1.06 -7.96 13.35
CA GLY A 21 0.32 -8.43 13.54
C GLY A 21 0.44 -9.80 14.21
N ARG A 22 -0.65 -10.34 14.77
CA ARG A 22 -0.69 -11.60 15.54
C ARG A 22 -1.72 -12.60 15.04
N THR A 23 -2.71 -12.14 14.29
CA THR A 23 -3.86 -12.94 13.87
C THR A 23 -4.25 -12.54 12.45
N PRO A 24 -4.49 -13.51 11.54
CA PRO A 24 -5.00 -13.22 10.20
C PRO A 24 -6.22 -12.30 10.25
N VAL A 25 -6.25 -11.26 9.42
CA VAL A 25 -7.30 -10.22 9.50
C VAL A 25 -8.72 -10.76 9.32
N VAL A 26 -8.85 -11.86 8.56
CA VAL A 26 -10.12 -12.55 8.32
C VAL A 26 -10.71 -13.18 9.59
N ASP A 27 -9.88 -13.44 10.61
CA ASP A 27 -10.29 -14.02 11.89
C ASP A 27 -10.51 -12.95 12.98
N ILE A 28 -10.20 -11.68 12.68
CA ILE A 28 -10.36 -10.58 13.63
C ILE A 28 -11.81 -10.09 13.62
N SER A 29 -12.47 -10.11 14.77
CA SER A 29 -13.83 -9.58 14.90
C SER A 29 -13.86 -8.07 15.15
N VAL A 30 -14.94 -7.41 14.70
CA VAL A 30 -15.23 -6.00 15.04
C VAL A 30 -15.23 -5.77 16.56
N SER A 31 -15.74 -6.74 17.34
CA SER A 31 -15.72 -6.65 18.81
C SER A 31 -14.31 -6.60 19.38
N ALA A 32 -13.40 -7.43 18.88
CA ALA A 32 -12.02 -7.46 19.33
C ALA A 32 -11.34 -6.10 19.06
N ILE A 33 -11.56 -5.54 17.87
CA ILE A 33 -11.05 -4.21 17.51
C ILE A 33 -11.66 -3.13 18.41
N CYS A 34 -12.99 -3.12 18.59
CA CYS A 34 -13.66 -2.15 19.45
C CYS A 34 -13.16 -2.21 20.90
N SER A 35 -12.94 -3.42 21.42
CA SER A 35 -12.42 -3.64 22.77
C SER A 35 -10.99 -3.15 22.90
N ALA A 36 -10.10 -3.47 21.95
CA ALA A 36 -8.72 -3.01 21.94
C ALA A 36 -8.61 -1.48 21.76
N ALA A 37 -9.43 -0.91 20.88
CA ALA A 37 -9.48 0.52 20.64
C ALA A 37 -10.20 1.29 21.75
N GLY A 38 -11.00 0.63 22.61
CA GLY A 38 -11.84 1.26 23.64
C GLY A 38 -12.94 2.16 23.06
N VAL A 39 -13.62 1.70 22.01
CA VAL A 39 -14.73 2.40 21.33
C VAL A 39 -15.97 1.50 21.20
N THR A 40 -17.12 2.08 20.88
CA THR A 40 -18.34 1.33 20.61
C THR A 40 -18.37 0.78 19.18
N ARG A 41 -19.18 -0.25 18.93
CA ARG A 41 -19.47 -0.74 17.56
C ARG A 41 -20.05 0.35 16.65
N ASP A 42 -20.94 1.19 17.17
CA ASP A 42 -21.45 2.36 16.44
C ASP A 42 -20.33 3.31 16.00
N THR A 43 -19.34 3.52 16.87
CA THR A 43 -18.16 4.33 16.52
C THR A 43 -17.32 3.64 15.45
N PHE A 44 -17.12 2.32 15.53
CA PHE A 44 -16.42 1.55 14.51
C PHE A 44 -17.08 1.70 13.13
N TYR A 45 -18.39 1.48 13.02
CA TYR A 45 -19.09 1.50 11.73
C TYR A 45 -19.20 2.90 11.11
N ARG A 46 -18.94 3.97 11.87
CA ARG A 46 -18.75 5.32 11.30
C ARG A 46 -17.41 5.50 10.59
N HIS A 47 -16.46 4.57 10.77
CA HIS A 47 -15.11 4.67 10.24
C HIS A 47 -14.76 3.56 9.24
N ALA A 48 -15.34 2.36 9.36
CA ALA A 48 -15.06 1.25 8.46
C ALA A 48 -16.22 0.26 8.35
N GLU A 49 -16.32 -0.39 7.18
CA GLU A 49 -17.33 -1.42 6.92
C GLU A 49 -16.97 -2.77 7.56
N GLY A 50 -15.68 -3.00 7.83
CA GLY A 50 -15.20 -4.22 8.46
C GLY A 50 -13.69 -4.20 8.76
N PRO A 51 -13.19 -5.25 9.43
CA PRO A 51 -11.78 -5.37 9.83
C PRO A 51 -10.79 -5.23 8.67
N VAL A 52 -11.09 -5.87 7.52
CA VAL A 52 -10.22 -5.85 6.34
C VAL A 52 -10.14 -4.45 5.73
N GLN A 53 -11.27 -3.75 5.59
CA GLN A 53 -11.28 -2.37 5.09
C GLN A 53 -10.52 -1.44 6.04
N LEU A 54 -10.76 -1.54 7.36
CA LEU A 54 -10.05 -0.74 8.35
C LEU A 54 -8.53 -0.96 8.30
N LEU A 55 -8.10 -2.22 8.11
CA LEU A 55 -6.68 -2.55 7.95
C LEU A 55 -6.11 -2.00 6.64
N ALA A 56 -6.85 -2.11 5.54
CA ALA A 56 -6.44 -1.56 4.26
C ALA A 56 -6.24 -0.04 4.32
N ASP A 57 -7.15 0.68 4.98
CA ASP A 57 -7.04 2.12 5.18
C ASP A 57 -5.86 2.50 6.09
N ALA A 58 -5.60 1.67 7.11
CA ALA A 58 -4.47 1.84 8.02
C ALA A 58 -3.12 1.69 7.32
N LEU A 59 -2.97 0.65 6.47
CA LEU A 59 -1.75 0.39 5.70
C LEU A 59 -1.56 1.44 4.61
N SER A 60 -2.62 1.83 3.90
CA SER A 60 -2.57 2.88 2.88
C SER A 60 -2.06 4.20 3.45
N ALA A 61 -2.52 4.60 4.64
CA ALA A 61 -2.01 5.79 5.31
C ALA A 61 -0.50 5.69 5.63
N GLU A 62 0.02 4.52 6.02
CA GLU A 62 1.46 4.33 6.24
C GLU A 62 2.27 4.36 4.94
N ILE A 63 1.69 3.89 3.83
CA ILE A 63 2.31 3.96 2.50
C ILE A 63 2.36 5.41 2.03
N ASP A 64 1.25 6.14 2.13
CA ASP A 64 1.18 7.55 1.74
C ASP A 64 2.24 8.38 2.49
N GLU A 65 2.39 8.15 3.81
CA GLU A 65 3.45 8.73 4.63
C GLU A 65 4.85 8.34 4.12
N ALA A 66 5.07 7.07 3.75
CA ALA A 66 6.35 6.61 3.20
C ALA A 66 6.66 7.19 1.81
N MET A 67 5.64 7.49 1.00
CA MET A 67 5.76 8.02 -0.36
C MET A 67 5.97 9.54 -0.40
N GLU A 68 5.94 10.24 0.74
CA GLU A 68 6.29 11.68 0.82
C GLU A 68 7.74 11.97 0.36
N ILE A 69 8.59 10.95 0.23
CA ILE A 69 9.94 11.07 -0.33
C ILE A 69 9.95 11.26 -1.85
N LEU A 70 8.89 10.88 -2.57
CA LEU A 70 8.88 10.86 -4.04
C LEU A 70 9.22 12.21 -4.68
N PRO A 71 8.74 13.37 -4.19
CA PRO A 71 9.10 14.67 -4.76
C PRO A 71 10.56 15.10 -4.50
N GLN A 72 11.29 14.38 -3.64
CA GLN A 72 12.63 14.75 -3.18
C GLN A 72 13.72 13.77 -3.66
N THR A 73 13.33 12.68 -4.33
CA THR A 73 14.28 11.72 -4.90
C THR A 73 14.55 12.01 -6.37
N ASP A 74 15.75 11.65 -6.81
CA ASP A 74 16.18 11.72 -8.21
C ASP A 74 15.84 10.45 -9.00
N ALA A 75 15.38 9.38 -8.34
CA ALA A 75 15.09 8.10 -8.99
C ALA A 75 13.87 7.39 -8.41
N ILE A 76 12.99 6.88 -9.29
CA ILE A 76 11.81 6.09 -8.90
C ILE A 76 12.15 4.87 -8.02
N GLY A 77 13.38 4.36 -8.14
CA GLY A 77 13.88 3.25 -7.33
C GLY A 77 13.92 3.54 -5.83
N ASP A 78 14.02 4.79 -5.39
CA ASP A 78 13.94 5.14 -3.97
C ASP A 78 12.51 5.02 -3.44
N GLY A 79 11.52 5.38 -4.27
CA GLY A 79 10.11 5.12 -3.97
C GLY A 79 9.81 3.63 -3.86
N GLU A 80 10.31 2.83 -4.82
CA GLU A 80 10.19 1.36 -4.78
C GLU A 80 10.82 0.77 -3.51
N ARG A 81 12.02 1.24 -3.12
CA ARG A 81 12.67 0.83 -1.86
C ARG A 81 11.81 1.16 -0.64
N ALA A 82 11.32 2.39 -0.53
CA ALA A 82 10.51 2.80 0.63
C ALA A 82 9.21 2.00 0.74
N LEU A 83 8.60 1.66 -0.40
CA LEU A 83 7.43 0.77 -0.46
C LEU A 83 7.77 -0.63 0.06
N LEU A 84 8.85 -1.23 -0.43
CA LEU A 84 9.26 -2.58 0.01
C LEU A 84 9.71 -2.61 1.47
N GLU A 85 10.36 -1.56 1.97
CA GLU A 85 10.66 -1.41 3.40
C GLU A 85 9.39 -1.37 4.25
N HIS A 86 8.35 -0.64 3.82
CA HIS A 86 7.05 -0.65 4.49
C HIS A 86 6.45 -2.07 4.51
N VAL A 87 6.41 -2.72 3.34
CA VAL A 87 5.90 -4.09 3.22
C VAL A 87 6.65 -5.05 4.13
N GLN A 88 7.98 -4.97 4.19
CA GLN A 88 8.81 -5.80 5.07
C GLN A 88 8.50 -5.56 6.55
N ARG A 89 8.43 -4.28 6.98
CA ARG A 89 8.06 -3.92 8.36
C ARG A 89 6.70 -4.48 8.77
N ARG A 90 5.79 -4.66 7.81
CA ARG A 90 4.43 -5.20 8.00
C ARG A 90 4.25 -6.61 7.43
N ALA A 91 5.33 -7.35 7.18
CA ALA A 91 5.26 -8.61 6.42
C ALA A 91 4.32 -9.65 7.04
N SER A 92 4.25 -9.75 8.37
CA SER A 92 3.31 -10.66 9.05
C SER A 92 1.84 -10.31 8.78
N ILE A 93 1.51 -9.02 8.71
CA ILE A 93 0.17 -8.52 8.40
C ILE A 93 -0.18 -8.84 6.94
N TYR A 94 0.71 -8.50 6.01
CA TYR A 94 0.50 -8.78 4.59
C TYR A 94 0.35 -10.28 4.33
N ARG A 95 1.27 -11.11 4.84
CA ARG A 95 1.18 -12.58 4.73
C ARG A 95 -0.10 -13.13 5.37
N GLY A 96 -0.49 -12.62 6.53
CA GLY A 96 -1.73 -12.98 7.22
C GLY A 96 -3.01 -12.57 6.47
N ALA A 97 -2.90 -11.72 5.45
CA ALA A 97 -4.01 -11.31 4.60
C ALA A 97 -4.00 -11.97 3.20
N MET A 98 -3.06 -12.89 2.93
CA MET A 98 -2.94 -13.56 1.63
C MET A 98 -3.68 -14.90 1.58
N HIS A 99 -4.67 -15.05 0.68
CA HIS A 99 -5.22 -16.36 0.31
C HIS A 99 -6.05 -16.35 -1.02
N PRO A 100 -5.49 -16.69 -2.21
CA PRO A 100 -4.08 -16.83 -2.57
C PRO A 100 -3.37 -15.50 -2.86
N LEU A 101 -4.15 -14.43 -3.04
CA LEU A 101 -3.72 -13.04 -3.22
C LEU A 101 -4.04 -12.25 -1.95
N LEU A 102 -3.53 -11.03 -1.84
CA LEU A 102 -3.95 -10.10 -0.79
C LEU A 102 -5.47 -9.94 -0.79
N ALA A 103 -6.07 -9.87 0.40
CA ALA A 103 -7.48 -9.59 0.56
C ALA A 103 -7.85 -8.31 -0.22
N ALA A 104 -8.99 -8.36 -0.94
CA ALA A 104 -9.29 -7.39 -1.99
C ALA A 104 -9.16 -5.90 -1.56
N PRO A 105 -9.65 -5.45 -0.40
CA PRO A 105 -9.44 -4.06 0.04
C PRO A 105 -7.97 -3.67 0.19
N ILE A 106 -7.14 -4.57 0.74
CA ILE A 106 -5.71 -4.32 0.94
C ILE A 106 -5.00 -4.26 -0.41
N ARG A 107 -5.32 -5.19 -1.31
CA ARG A 107 -4.76 -5.20 -2.67
C ARG A 107 -5.13 -3.94 -3.44
N SER A 108 -6.40 -3.53 -3.39
CA SER A 108 -6.90 -2.34 -4.08
C SER A 108 -6.27 -1.05 -3.54
N ASN A 109 -6.16 -0.90 -2.22
CA ASN A 109 -5.53 0.28 -1.63
C ASN A 109 -4.03 0.35 -1.96
N LEU A 110 -3.32 -0.79 -1.91
CA LEU A 110 -1.91 -0.85 -2.32
C LEU A 110 -1.74 -0.45 -3.79
N GLU A 111 -2.60 -0.99 -4.68
CA GLU A 111 -2.59 -0.61 -6.09
C GLU A 111 -2.84 0.89 -6.27
N GLU A 112 -3.83 1.47 -5.57
CA GLU A 112 -4.17 2.90 -5.67
C GLU A 112 -3.05 3.82 -5.17
N SER A 113 -2.39 3.49 -4.05
CA SER A 113 -1.23 4.24 -3.57
C SER A 113 -0.08 4.19 -4.58
N ILE A 114 0.19 3.03 -5.20
CA ILE A 114 1.22 2.90 -6.25
C ILE A 114 0.84 3.71 -7.49
N ARG A 115 -0.43 3.66 -7.94
CA ARG A 115 -0.92 4.48 -9.06
C ARG A 115 -0.73 5.96 -8.80
N SER A 116 -1.07 6.42 -7.59
CA SER A 116 -0.90 7.82 -7.18
C SER A 116 0.57 8.24 -7.24
N GLY A 117 1.48 7.39 -6.75
CA GLY A 117 2.92 7.63 -6.84
C GLY A 117 3.45 7.69 -8.28
N LEU A 118 2.99 6.78 -9.15
CA LEU A 118 3.39 6.74 -10.57
C LEU A 118 2.89 7.96 -11.35
N VAL A 119 1.65 8.41 -11.09
CA VAL A 119 1.10 9.64 -11.69
C VAL A 119 1.91 10.84 -11.24
N LEU A 120 2.17 10.97 -9.93
CA LEU A 120 2.99 12.04 -9.39
C LEU A 120 4.40 12.04 -10.00
N TRP A 121 5.01 10.86 -10.14
CA TRP A 121 6.32 10.72 -10.77
C TRP A 121 6.30 11.20 -12.23
N ALA A 122 5.31 10.79 -13.02
CA ALA A 122 5.18 11.25 -14.41
C ALA A 122 4.95 12.77 -14.50
N ASP A 123 4.18 13.35 -13.58
CA ASP A 123 3.91 14.80 -13.53
C ASP A 123 5.17 15.61 -13.15
N LEU A 124 6.00 15.08 -12.25
CA LEU A 124 7.27 15.69 -11.84
C LEU A 124 8.37 15.54 -12.90
N HIS A 125 8.31 14.47 -13.70
CA HIS A 125 9.33 14.11 -14.68
C HIS A 125 8.75 13.98 -16.11
N PRO A 126 8.09 15.01 -16.67
CA PRO A 126 7.40 14.90 -17.96
C PRO A 126 8.34 14.53 -19.12
N GLN A 127 9.64 14.81 -19.01
CA GLN A 127 10.66 14.49 -20.01
C GLN A 127 10.89 12.99 -20.22
N ILE A 128 10.52 12.15 -19.25
CA ILE A 128 10.74 10.69 -19.32
C ILE A 128 9.60 9.99 -20.06
N VAL A 129 8.44 10.67 -20.15
CA VAL A 129 7.20 10.14 -20.71
C VAL A 129 7.35 9.98 -22.23
N PRO A 130 7.25 8.75 -22.77
CA PRO A 130 7.26 8.53 -24.20
C PRO A 130 6.08 9.20 -24.91
N ALA A 131 6.27 9.65 -26.15
CA ALA A 131 5.21 10.24 -26.98
C ALA A 131 3.94 9.37 -27.10
N ALA A 132 4.10 8.04 -27.05
CA ALA A 132 2.98 7.09 -27.07
C ALA A 132 2.04 7.20 -25.86
N PHE A 133 2.48 7.82 -24.77
CA PHE A 133 1.73 7.97 -23.51
C PHE A 133 1.41 9.43 -23.16
N GLU A 134 1.59 10.39 -24.09
CA GLU A 134 1.20 11.80 -23.89
C GLU A 134 -0.31 11.98 -23.73
N ASP A 135 -1.11 11.12 -24.37
CA ASP A 135 -2.56 11.12 -24.19
C ASP A 135 -2.95 10.57 -22.79
N PRO A 136 -3.85 11.25 -22.04
CA PRO A 136 -4.26 10.81 -20.71
C PRO A 136 -4.83 9.38 -20.65
N SER A 137 -5.47 8.88 -21.72
CA SER A 137 -5.98 7.50 -21.75
C SER A 137 -4.88 6.48 -21.95
N ALA A 138 -3.87 6.80 -22.75
CA ALA A 138 -2.67 6.00 -22.91
C ALA A 138 -1.85 5.95 -21.60
N MET A 139 -1.70 7.09 -20.91
CA MET A 139 -1.03 7.14 -19.59
C MET A 139 -1.73 6.26 -18.55
N ARG A 140 -3.08 6.24 -18.54
CA ARG A 140 -3.82 5.34 -17.64
C ARG A 140 -3.49 3.85 -17.85
N ILE A 141 -3.19 3.43 -19.08
CA ILE A 141 -2.77 2.06 -19.38
C ILE A 141 -1.36 1.80 -18.84
N ALA A 142 -0.42 2.71 -19.06
CA ALA A 142 0.94 2.61 -18.54
C ALA A 142 0.97 2.52 -17.00
N VAL A 143 0.23 3.40 -16.32
CA VAL A 143 0.09 3.39 -14.85
C VAL A 143 -0.59 2.11 -14.37
N ALA A 144 -1.65 1.65 -15.05
CA ALA A 144 -2.32 0.39 -14.69
C ALA A 144 -1.37 -0.81 -14.75
N TYR A 145 -0.58 -0.89 -15.83
CA TYR A 145 0.37 -1.97 -16.04
C TYR A 145 1.46 -1.97 -14.96
N ALA A 146 2.06 -0.81 -14.69
CA ALA A 146 3.09 -0.68 -13.67
C ALA A 146 2.55 -0.98 -12.26
N ALA A 147 1.43 -0.38 -11.87
CA ALA A 147 0.86 -0.60 -10.53
C ALA A 147 0.47 -2.06 -10.29
N ALA A 148 -0.25 -2.68 -11.24
CA ALA A 148 -0.64 -4.08 -11.10
C ALA A 148 0.58 -5.02 -11.12
N GLY A 149 1.61 -4.70 -11.92
CA GLY A 149 2.89 -5.42 -11.95
C GLY A 149 3.63 -5.35 -10.61
N THR A 150 3.76 -4.15 -10.02
CA THR A 150 4.39 -3.95 -8.71
C THR A 150 3.63 -4.70 -7.61
N VAL A 151 2.29 -4.62 -7.56
CA VAL A 151 1.50 -5.41 -6.60
C VAL A 151 1.74 -6.91 -6.76
N GLY A 152 1.75 -7.41 -8.00
CA GLY A 152 2.02 -8.83 -8.27
C GLY A 152 3.42 -9.26 -7.85
N ALA A 153 4.43 -8.41 -8.04
CA ALA A 153 5.79 -8.67 -7.62
C ALA A 153 5.93 -8.66 -6.08
N ILE A 154 5.27 -7.73 -5.39
CA ILE A 154 5.19 -7.69 -3.92
C ILE A 154 4.53 -8.97 -3.39
N GLU A 155 3.42 -9.41 -3.98
CA GLU A 155 2.75 -10.65 -3.60
C GLU A 155 3.67 -11.86 -3.78
N GLU A 156 4.47 -11.91 -4.85
CA GLU A 156 5.44 -12.99 -5.05
C GLU A 156 6.60 -12.93 -4.06
N TRP A 157 7.12 -11.73 -3.79
CA TRP A 157 8.18 -11.54 -2.80
C TRP A 157 7.73 -11.96 -1.39
N LEU A 158 6.50 -11.62 -1.00
CA LEU A 158 5.93 -12.01 0.30
C LEU A 158 5.77 -13.53 0.47
N ARG A 159 5.63 -14.30 -0.62
CA ARG A 159 5.60 -15.78 -0.60
C ARG A 159 6.99 -16.38 -0.41
N SER A 160 8.03 -15.64 -0.82
CA SER A 160 9.40 -16.09 -0.65
C SER A 160 9.88 -15.91 0.80
N ASP A 161 10.87 -16.70 1.18
CA ASP A 161 11.64 -16.50 2.42
C ASP A 161 12.75 -15.43 2.25
N ASP A 162 12.69 -14.63 1.18
CA ASP A 162 13.68 -13.61 0.86
C ASP A 162 13.39 -12.31 1.63
N ASP A 163 14.37 -11.82 2.39
CA ASP A 163 14.33 -10.56 3.12
C ASP A 163 15.29 -9.50 2.55
N ASP A 164 15.95 -9.77 1.41
CA ASP A 164 16.83 -8.82 0.74
C ASP A 164 16.02 -7.79 -0.06
N ILE A 165 15.72 -6.66 0.58
CA ILE A 165 15.03 -5.52 -0.05
C ILE A 165 15.76 -5.05 -1.31
N GLU A 166 17.09 -4.93 -1.27
CA GLU A 166 17.84 -4.41 -2.41
C GLU A 166 17.76 -5.36 -3.62
N ARG A 167 17.75 -6.67 -3.38
CA ARG A 167 17.50 -7.65 -4.43
C ARG A 167 16.08 -7.53 -4.97
N ALA A 168 15.07 -7.40 -4.11
CA ALA A 168 13.69 -7.22 -4.55
C ALA A 168 13.52 -5.94 -5.39
N VAL A 169 14.04 -4.79 -4.94
CA VAL A 169 14.06 -3.53 -5.71
C VAL A 169 14.70 -3.76 -7.09
N ARG A 170 15.91 -4.34 -7.13
CA ARG A 170 16.60 -4.58 -8.42
C ARG A 170 15.78 -5.44 -9.37
N LEU A 171 15.14 -6.51 -8.87
CA LEU A 171 14.34 -7.41 -9.70
C LEU A 171 13.06 -6.74 -10.22
N ILE A 172 12.38 -5.95 -9.40
CA ILE A 172 11.15 -5.24 -9.79
C ILE A 172 11.46 -4.15 -10.82
N LEU A 173 12.53 -3.36 -10.60
CA LEU A 173 12.95 -2.34 -11.57
C LEU A 173 13.41 -2.98 -12.89
N ALA A 174 14.10 -4.12 -12.84
CA ALA A 174 14.51 -4.86 -14.04
C ALA A 174 13.32 -5.44 -14.84
N ALA A 175 12.19 -5.69 -14.19
CA ALA A 175 10.96 -6.14 -14.84
C ALA A 175 10.10 -4.97 -15.36
N SER A 176 10.40 -3.73 -14.94
CA SER A 176 9.63 -2.55 -15.27
C SER A 176 9.99 -1.98 -16.65
N PRO A 177 9.07 -1.28 -17.34
CA PRO A 177 9.41 -0.55 -18.56
C PRO A 177 10.53 0.47 -18.30
N GLU A 178 11.62 0.39 -19.07
CA GLU A 178 12.85 1.17 -18.84
C GLU A 178 12.64 2.69 -18.77
N TRP A 179 11.61 3.21 -19.44
CA TRP A 179 11.37 4.65 -19.47
C TRP A 179 10.94 5.23 -18.11
N TRP A 180 10.39 4.42 -17.21
CA TRP A 180 10.11 4.82 -15.83
C TRP A 180 11.40 5.11 -15.03
N LEU A 181 12.52 4.52 -15.46
CA LEU A 181 13.82 4.58 -14.78
C LEU A 181 14.72 5.73 -15.26
N ARG A 182 14.25 6.53 -16.23
CA ARG A 182 15.02 7.61 -16.87
C ARG A 182 14.84 8.94 -16.18
#